data_AF-A0A2A4B748-F1
#
_entry.id   AF-A0A2A4B748-F1
#
_cell.length_a   1.000
_cell.length_b   1.000
_cell.length_c   1.000
_cell.angle_alpha   90.00
_cell.angle_beta   90.00
_cell.angle_gamma   90.00
#
_symmetry.space_group_name_H-M   'P 1'
#
loop_
_entity.id
_entity.type
_entity.pdbx_description
1 polymer ?
#
loop_
_entity_poly.entity_id
_entity_poly.type
_entity_poly.pdbx_seq_one_letter_code
_entity_poly.pdbx_strand_id
1 'polypeptide(L)'
;MSSSIPTDRPRPARRRALALAAALSLVSGCSAPEEAAATGNGPAVTETPAAPAPKPSPAAKEAGSRILAAKDFTLRGKPACKIDFVYAGHPPEDLFWEEPCSAVTARLMTNADLRALGRWDRLDEFAQQFVHALPGGRVLYVEGSHSASVYPIGTTGETYEVAVAD
;
A
#
# COMPACT_ATOMS: atom_id res chain seq x y z
N MET A 1 17.54 17.89 -54.42
CA MET A 1 18.92 17.52 -54.04
C MET A 1 18.93 17.53 -52.52
N SER A 2 18.65 16.39 -51.89
CA SER A 2 19.66 15.40 -51.42
C SER A 2 20.56 16.05 -50.35
N SER A 3 20.62 15.60 -49.10
CA SER A 3 20.74 14.20 -48.70
C SER A 3 20.29 13.95 -47.26
N SER A 4 19.68 12.78 -47.07
CA SER A 4 19.59 12.02 -45.82
C SER A 4 20.96 11.46 -45.43
N ILE A 5 21.31 11.44 -44.14
CA ILE A 5 22.12 10.37 -43.52
C ILE A 5 21.63 10.12 -42.09
N PRO A 6 21.13 8.91 -41.78
CA PRO A 6 20.95 8.41 -40.42
C PRO A 6 22.25 7.76 -39.93
N THR A 7 22.62 7.96 -38.65
CA THR A 7 23.74 7.24 -38.04
C THR A 7 23.25 6.25 -36.99
N ASP A 8 23.64 5.01 -37.27
CA ASP A 8 23.38 3.75 -36.60
C ASP A 8 24.11 3.62 -35.24
N ARG A 9 23.75 2.57 -34.49
CA ARG A 9 23.98 2.31 -33.05
C ARG A 9 25.45 1.98 -32.68
N PRO A 10 25.74 1.78 -31.38
CA PRO A 10 25.67 0.41 -30.85
C PRO A 10 25.01 0.26 -29.46
N ARG A 11 24.29 -0.87 -29.29
CA ARG A 11 23.85 -1.42 -27.99
C ARG A 11 25.03 -2.06 -27.27
N PRO A 12 25.24 -1.85 -25.96
CA PRO A 12 25.97 -2.80 -25.15
C PRO A 12 25.07 -3.95 -24.68
N ALA A 13 25.62 -5.15 -24.81
CA ALA A 13 25.00 -6.43 -24.61
C ALA A 13 24.80 -6.80 -23.13
N ARG A 14 23.78 -7.65 -22.94
CA ARG A 14 23.58 -8.64 -21.88
C ARG A 14 24.81 -8.94 -20.99
N ARG A 15 24.62 -8.85 -19.67
CA ARG A 15 25.19 -9.83 -18.75
C ARG A 15 24.10 -10.37 -17.83
N ARG A 16 23.72 -11.61 -18.10
CA ARG A 16 23.01 -12.50 -17.18
C ARG A 16 24.02 -12.90 -16.09
N ALA A 17 23.61 -12.82 -14.83
CA ALA A 17 24.16 -13.65 -13.78
C ALA A 17 22.97 -14.24 -13.01
N LEU A 18 22.68 -15.51 -13.29
CA LEU A 18 21.90 -16.36 -12.41
C LEU A 18 22.75 -16.64 -11.16
N ALA A 19 22.13 -16.61 -9.99
CA ALA A 19 22.54 -17.46 -8.88
C ALA A 19 21.27 -17.93 -8.15
N LEU A 20 20.88 -19.17 -8.44
CA LEU A 20 20.04 -19.98 -7.57
C LEU A 20 20.85 -20.34 -6.32
N ALA A 21 20.24 -20.27 -5.15
CA ALA A 21 20.61 -21.11 -4.02
C ALA A 21 19.34 -21.45 -3.24
N ALA A 22 18.87 -22.68 -3.45
CA ALA A 22 17.90 -23.36 -2.63
C ALA A 22 18.58 -23.89 -1.35
N ALA A 23 17.89 -23.88 -0.23
CA ALA A 23 18.13 -24.83 0.86
C ALA A 23 16.83 -25.03 1.65
N LEU A 24 16.19 -26.18 1.41
CA LEU A 24 15.23 -26.80 2.31
C LEU A 24 15.97 -27.30 3.56
N SER A 25 15.32 -27.21 4.72
CA SER A 25 15.51 -28.16 5.83
C SER A 25 14.20 -28.39 6.56
N LEU A 26 13.67 -29.60 6.40
CA LEU A 26 12.62 -30.21 7.21
C LEU A 26 13.21 -30.80 8.50
N VAL A 27 12.52 -30.65 9.62
CA VAL A 27 12.50 -31.58 10.78
C VAL A 27 11.13 -31.35 11.44
N SER A 28 10.10 -32.21 11.35
CA SER A 28 9.92 -33.62 11.73
C SER A 28 9.99 -33.88 13.25
N GLY A 29 8.89 -34.40 13.82
CA GLY A 29 8.77 -34.87 15.22
C GLY A 29 7.48 -34.33 15.88
N CYS A 30 6.30 -34.93 15.75
CA CYS A 30 5.84 -36.30 16.04
C CYS A 30 5.61 -36.58 17.54
N SER A 31 4.34 -36.89 17.83
CA SER A 31 3.77 -37.67 18.94
C SER A 31 3.61 -37.05 20.33
N ALA A 32 2.33 -36.86 20.67
CA ALA A 32 1.81 -37.09 22.02
C ALA A 32 1.91 -38.57 22.41
N PRO A 33 1.88 -38.86 23.72
CA PRO A 33 0.92 -39.86 24.19
C PRO A 33 0.11 -39.37 25.40
N GLU A 34 -1.12 -39.88 25.40
CA GLU A 34 -2.13 -39.86 26.44
C GLU A 34 -1.83 -40.95 27.50
N GLU A 35 -2.21 -40.68 28.76
CA GLU A 35 -3.00 -41.58 29.64
C GLU A 35 -2.55 -41.67 31.13
N ALA A 36 -3.58 -41.46 31.98
CA ALA A 36 -3.86 -41.96 33.34
C ALA A 36 -3.04 -41.54 34.58
N ALA A 37 -3.58 -40.53 35.28
CA ALA A 37 -4.10 -40.53 36.66
C ALA A 37 -3.32 -41.20 37.83
N ALA A 38 -3.02 -40.39 38.86
CA ALA A 38 -3.16 -40.78 40.27
C ALA A 38 -3.39 -39.55 41.18
N THR A 39 -4.41 -39.66 42.04
CA THR A 39 -4.93 -38.70 43.02
C THR A 39 -3.96 -38.42 44.19
N GLY A 40 -3.92 -37.17 44.69
CA GLY A 40 -3.28 -36.85 45.98
C GLY A 40 -3.39 -35.39 46.41
N ASN A 41 -4.13 -35.15 47.50
CA ASN A 41 -4.49 -33.90 48.19
C ASN A 41 -3.38 -32.83 48.43
N GLY A 42 -3.76 -31.55 48.37
CA GLY A 42 -3.09 -30.42 49.05
C GLY A 42 -3.70 -29.05 48.72
N PRO A 43 -4.01 -28.16 49.69
CA PRO A 43 -4.98 -27.07 49.50
C PRO A 43 -4.38 -25.71 49.06
N ALA A 44 -5.29 -24.85 48.61
CA ALA A 44 -5.21 -23.38 48.46
C ALA A 44 -4.28 -22.83 47.36
N VAL A 45 -4.87 -22.58 46.19
CA VAL A 45 -4.41 -21.52 45.29
C VAL A 45 -5.60 -20.61 44.99
N THR A 46 -5.43 -19.35 45.35
CA THR A 46 -6.29 -18.20 45.09
C THR A 46 -6.66 -18.15 43.60
N GLU A 47 -7.96 -18.15 43.30
CA GLU A 47 -8.46 -17.91 41.94
C GLU A 47 -7.98 -16.52 41.48
N THR A 48 -6.96 -16.51 40.61
CA THR A 48 -6.65 -15.34 39.81
C THR A 48 -7.70 -15.27 38.71
N PRO A 49 -8.45 -14.17 38.54
CA PRO A 49 -9.33 -14.03 37.40
C PRO A 49 -8.51 -14.13 36.12
N ALA A 50 -8.78 -15.16 35.31
CA ALA A 50 -8.19 -15.28 34.00
C ALA A 50 -8.54 -14.02 33.19
N ALA A 51 -7.52 -13.26 32.78
CA ALA A 51 -7.68 -12.19 31.82
C ALA A 51 -8.33 -12.80 30.55
N PRO A 52 -9.38 -12.18 29.99
CA PRO A 52 -10.00 -12.71 28.78
C PRO A 52 -8.94 -12.74 27.68
N ALA A 53 -8.78 -13.91 27.07
CA ALA A 53 -7.97 -14.07 25.88
C ALA A 53 -8.38 -13.02 24.84
N PRO A 54 -7.42 -12.37 24.14
CA PRO A 54 -7.76 -11.44 23.07
C PRO A 54 -8.61 -12.21 22.06
N LYS A 55 -9.86 -11.78 21.89
CA LYS A 55 -10.73 -12.30 20.83
C LYS A 55 -9.96 -12.21 19.52
N PRO A 56 -9.93 -13.26 18.70
CA PRO A 56 -9.48 -13.13 17.32
C PRO A 56 -10.27 -11.97 16.72
N SER A 57 -9.58 -10.89 16.35
CA SER A 57 -10.19 -9.87 15.52
C SER A 57 -10.74 -10.60 14.31
N PRO A 58 -12.03 -10.45 13.96
CA PRO A 58 -12.53 -11.05 12.74
C PRO A 58 -11.62 -10.56 11.62
N ALA A 59 -10.95 -11.52 10.96
CA ALA A 59 -10.13 -11.27 9.80
C ALA A 59 -10.90 -10.30 8.91
N ALA A 60 -10.34 -9.10 8.73
CA ALA A 60 -10.98 -8.02 8.02
C ALA A 60 -11.35 -8.55 6.63
N LYS A 61 -12.64 -8.85 6.46
CA LYS A 61 -13.24 -9.15 5.18
C LYS A 61 -12.90 -7.96 4.29
N GLU A 62 -12.03 -8.20 3.34
CA GLU A 62 -11.34 -7.23 2.46
C GLU A 62 -12.08 -5.89 2.38
N ALA A 63 -11.70 -4.96 3.26
CA ALA A 63 -12.22 -3.61 3.19
C ALA A 63 -11.64 -2.98 1.93
N GLY A 64 -12.50 -2.56 1.00
CA GLY A 64 -12.08 -1.87 -0.22
C GLY A 64 -11.24 -0.62 0.07
N SER A 65 -10.68 -0.02 -0.99
CA SER A 65 -9.83 1.17 -0.87
C SER A 65 -10.56 2.34 -0.17
N ARG A 66 -9.90 2.99 0.79
CA ARG A 66 -10.48 4.06 1.62
C ARG A 66 -9.43 4.99 2.23
N ILE A 67 -9.84 6.23 2.52
CA ILE A 67 -9.09 7.14 3.41
C ILE A 67 -9.35 6.67 4.85
N LEU A 68 -8.29 6.60 5.64
CA LEU A 68 -8.34 6.20 7.05
C LEU A 68 -8.39 7.43 7.97
N ALA A 69 -7.53 8.42 7.71
CA ALA A 69 -7.46 9.65 8.50
C ALA A 69 -6.82 10.79 7.69
N ALA A 70 -7.06 12.02 8.13
CA ALA A 70 -6.30 13.20 7.74
C ALA A 70 -5.97 14.00 9.00
N LYS A 71 -4.74 14.50 9.12
CA LYS A 71 -4.28 15.21 10.31
C LYS A 71 -3.28 16.32 9.98
N ASP A 72 -3.52 17.50 10.54
CA ASP A 72 -2.57 18.61 10.49
C ASP A 72 -1.30 18.30 11.30
N PHE A 73 -0.16 18.67 10.74
CA PHE A 73 1.13 18.65 11.43
C PHE A 73 2.06 19.74 10.87
N THR A 74 3.26 19.84 11.44
CA THR A 74 4.29 20.77 10.97
C THR A 74 5.40 20.01 10.28
N LEU A 75 5.62 20.27 9.00
CA LEU A 75 6.74 19.75 8.21
C LEU A 75 7.73 20.88 7.95
N ARG A 76 8.97 20.77 8.46
CA ARG A 76 10.04 21.76 8.25
C ARG A 76 9.61 23.20 8.63
N GLY A 77 8.82 23.35 9.69
CA GLY A 77 8.32 24.65 10.15
C GLY A 77 7.10 25.20 9.41
N LYS A 78 6.55 24.47 8.41
CA LYS A 78 5.35 24.86 7.67
C LYS A 78 4.16 23.94 8.01
N PRO A 79 2.91 24.43 7.95
CA PRO A 79 1.73 23.57 8.05
C PRO A 79 1.71 22.54 6.92
N ALA A 80 1.32 21.31 7.25
CA ALA A 80 1.21 20.20 6.32
C ALA A 80 0.07 19.27 6.74
N CYS A 81 -0.46 18.51 5.77
CA CYS A 81 -1.51 17.53 5.98
C CYS A 81 -0.92 16.13 5.82
N LYS A 82 -1.08 15.31 6.86
CA LYS A 82 -0.85 13.87 6.77
C LYS A 82 -2.15 13.18 6.36
N ILE A 83 -2.11 12.36 5.32
CA ILE A 83 -3.25 11.55 4.85
C ILE A 83 -2.87 10.09 5.04
N ASP A 84 -3.61 9.37 5.88
CA ASP A 84 -3.49 7.92 6.01
C ASP A 84 -4.56 7.25 5.14
N PHE A 85 -4.18 6.28 4.31
CA PHE A 85 -5.09 5.61 3.38
C PHE A 85 -4.74 4.12 3.26
N VAL A 86 -5.64 3.36 2.63
CA VAL A 86 -5.40 1.94 2.31
C VAL A 86 -6.02 1.61 0.96
N TYR A 87 -5.28 0.88 0.13
CA TYR A 87 -5.82 0.24 -1.06
C TYR A 87 -6.32 -1.18 -0.75
N ALA A 88 -7.37 -1.61 -1.45
CA ALA A 88 -7.88 -2.96 -1.32
C ALA A 88 -6.79 -3.99 -1.62
N GLY A 89 -6.49 -4.88 -0.66
CA GLY A 89 -5.42 -5.88 -0.79
C GLY A 89 -4.01 -5.37 -0.50
N HIS A 90 -3.85 -4.12 -0.04
CA HIS A 90 -2.56 -3.52 0.29
C HIS A 90 -2.49 -3.11 1.77
N PRO A 91 -1.28 -2.99 2.35
CA PRO A 91 -1.12 -2.41 3.68
C PRO A 91 -1.55 -0.93 3.70
N PRO A 92 -1.91 -0.38 4.88
CA PRO A 92 -2.08 1.06 5.04
C PRO A 92 -0.80 1.82 4.74
N GLU A 93 -0.95 2.99 4.12
CA GLU A 93 0.14 3.91 3.76
C GLU A 93 -0.20 5.33 4.22
N ASP A 94 0.83 6.18 4.27
CA ASP A 94 0.69 7.61 4.54
C ASP A 94 1.32 8.49 3.47
N LEU A 95 0.73 9.67 3.30
CA LEU A 95 1.19 10.72 2.41
C LEU A 95 1.25 12.06 3.17
N PHE A 96 2.23 12.89 2.84
CA PHE A 96 2.34 14.26 3.34
C PHE A 96 2.15 15.27 2.22
N TRP A 97 1.29 16.26 2.45
CA TRP A 97 1.04 17.37 1.55
C TRP A 97 1.42 18.69 2.23
N GLU A 98 2.18 19.58 1.56
CA GLU A 98 2.72 20.82 2.16
C GLU A 98 1.68 21.97 2.25
N GLU A 99 0.46 21.66 2.68
CA GLU A 99 -0.61 22.61 3.00
C GLU A 99 -1.41 22.07 4.21
N PRO A 100 -2.07 22.91 5.02
CA PRO A 100 -2.93 22.41 6.10
C PRO A 100 -4.07 21.56 5.54
N CYS A 101 -4.57 20.60 6.31
CA CYS A 101 -5.65 19.70 5.88
C CYS A 101 -6.95 20.44 5.52
N SER A 102 -7.16 21.66 6.02
CA SER A 102 -8.29 22.50 5.63
C SER A 102 -8.21 23.00 4.18
N ALA A 103 -7.03 23.01 3.57
CA ALA A 103 -6.79 23.39 2.17
C ALA A 103 -6.65 22.17 1.24
N VAL A 104 -6.67 20.95 1.78
CA VAL A 104 -6.41 19.72 1.04
C VAL A 104 -7.67 18.87 0.94
N THR A 105 -7.98 18.41 -0.27
CA THR A 105 -9.03 17.42 -0.53
C THR A 105 -8.40 16.10 -0.95
N ALA A 106 -8.56 15.05 -0.13
CA ALA A 106 -8.14 13.69 -0.45
C ALA A 106 -9.35 12.79 -0.72
N ARG A 107 -9.35 12.05 -1.84
CA ARG A 107 -10.44 11.14 -2.23
C ARG A 107 -9.90 9.90 -2.91
N LEU A 108 -10.58 8.77 -2.72
CA LEU A 108 -10.40 7.58 -3.56
C LEU A 108 -11.32 7.72 -4.76
N MET A 109 -10.74 7.90 -5.95
CA MET A 109 -11.44 8.15 -7.20
C MET A 109 -11.36 6.96 -8.13
N THR A 110 -12.44 6.72 -8.85
CA THR A 110 -12.46 5.79 -9.98
C THR A 110 -11.93 6.43 -11.24
N ASN A 111 -11.65 5.62 -12.26
CA ASN A 111 -11.37 6.11 -13.63
C ASN A 111 -12.45 7.08 -14.13
N ALA A 112 -13.73 6.78 -13.86
CA ALA A 112 -14.84 7.63 -14.28
C ALA A 112 -14.80 9.01 -13.59
N ASP A 113 -14.48 9.04 -12.28
CA ASP A 113 -14.34 10.30 -11.53
C ASP A 113 -13.18 11.15 -12.09
N LEU A 114 -12.03 10.52 -12.35
CA LEU A 114 -10.86 11.19 -12.94
C LEU A 114 -11.15 11.74 -14.34
N ARG A 115 -11.93 11.02 -15.15
CA ARG A 115 -12.38 11.49 -16.47
C ARG A 115 -13.34 12.67 -16.34
N ALA A 116 -14.29 12.60 -15.41
CA ALA A 116 -15.24 13.69 -15.17
C ALA A 116 -14.55 14.99 -14.73
N LEU A 117 -13.41 14.89 -14.04
CA LEU A 117 -12.57 16.03 -13.67
C LEU A 117 -11.56 16.45 -14.74
N GLY A 118 -11.52 15.78 -15.90
CA GLY A 118 -10.52 16.04 -16.94
C GLY A 118 -9.06 15.73 -16.51
N ARG A 119 -8.89 14.92 -15.46
CA ARG A 119 -7.58 14.54 -14.90
C ARG A 119 -7.03 13.27 -15.52
N TRP A 120 -7.90 12.41 -16.05
CA TRP A 120 -7.51 11.13 -16.65
C TRP A 120 -6.48 11.30 -17.78
N ASP A 121 -6.69 12.25 -18.68
CA ASP A 121 -5.81 12.46 -19.84
C ASP A 121 -4.47 13.11 -19.47
N ARG A 122 -4.30 13.56 -18.22
CA ARG A 122 -3.01 14.01 -17.68
C ARG A 122 -2.15 12.86 -17.17
N LEU A 123 -2.74 11.70 -16.92
CA LEU A 123 -2.01 10.48 -16.60
C LEU A 123 -1.40 9.91 -17.88
N ASP A 124 -0.12 9.57 -17.86
CA ASP A 124 0.50 8.82 -18.96
C ASP A 124 -0.07 7.39 -19.05
N GLU A 125 0.21 6.70 -20.16
CA GLU A 125 -0.31 5.35 -20.39
C GLU A 125 0.10 4.36 -19.28
N PHE A 126 1.27 4.57 -18.69
CA PHE A 126 1.79 3.75 -17.60
C PHE A 126 0.95 3.94 -16.33
N ALA A 127 0.74 5.17 -15.89
CA ALA A 127 -0.10 5.51 -14.75
C ALA A 127 -1.54 5.05 -14.94
N GLN A 128 -2.11 5.24 -16.15
CA GLN A 128 -3.43 4.75 -16.48
C GLN A 128 -3.54 3.23 -16.30
N GLN A 129 -2.54 2.46 -16.73
CA GLN A 129 -2.50 1.01 -16.56
C GLN A 129 -2.52 0.62 -15.07
N PHE A 130 -1.77 1.31 -14.22
CA PHE A 130 -1.75 1.00 -12.78
C PHE A 130 -3.05 1.39 -12.08
N VAL A 131 -3.69 2.49 -12.46
CA VAL A 131 -5.02 2.83 -11.92
C VAL A 131 -6.03 1.74 -12.26
N HIS A 132 -5.97 1.17 -13.48
CA HIS A 132 -6.82 0.05 -13.88
C HIS A 132 -6.51 -1.26 -13.14
N ALA A 133 -5.24 -1.48 -12.76
CA ALA A 133 -4.80 -2.69 -12.07
C ALA A 133 -5.16 -2.70 -10.57
N LEU A 134 -5.49 -1.55 -9.98
CA LEU A 134 -5.83 -1.47 -8.55
C LEU A 134 -7.11 -2.26 -8.24
N PRO A 135 -7.11 -3.14 -7.23
CA PRO A 135 -8.32 -3.82 -6.80
C PRO A 135 -9.39 -2.81 -6.36
N GLY A 136 -10.60 -2.97 -6.90
CA GLY A 136 -11.70 -2.02 -6.71
C GLY A 136 -11.63 -0.76 -7.59
N GLY A 137 -10.62 -0.63 -8.47
CA GLY A 137 -10.52 0.41 -9.49
C GLY A 137 -10.48 1.83 -8.93
N ARG A 138 -9.97 1.99 -7.71
CA ARG A 138 -9.94 3.25 -6.97
C ARG A 138 -8.51 3.65 -6.65
N VAL A 139 -8.13 4.85 -7.06
CA VAL A 139 -6.83 5.47 -6.80
C VAL A 139 -6.98 6.71 -5.93
N LEU A 140 -6.01 6.98 -5.07
CA LEU A 140 -5.94 8.19 -4.27
C LEU A 140 -5.67 9.38 -5.19
N TYR A 141 -6.54 10.38 -5.09
CA TYR A 141 -6.40 11.71 -5.65
C TYR A 141 -6.31 12.70 -4.50
N VAL A 142 -5.32 13.60 -4.55
CA VAL A 142 -5.13 14.68 -3.59
C VAL A 142 -5.06 15.99 -4.34
N GLU A 143 -5.83 16.97 -3.90
CA GLU A 143 -5.88 18.32 -4.46
C GLU A 143 -5.66 19.33 -3.36
N GLY A 144 -4.67 20.18 -3.56
CA GLY A 144 -4.40 21.35 -2.74
C GLY A 144 -4.91 22.63 -3.40
N SER A 145 -4.41 23.79 -2.95
CA SER A 145 -4.88 25.09 -3.46
C SER A 145 -4.46 25.36 -4.91
N HIS A 146 -3.33 24.81 -5.33
CA HIS A 146 -2.69 25.11 -6.63
C HIS A 146 -2.22 23.88 -7.38
N SER A 147 -2.41 22.68 -6.85
CA SER A 147 -1.95 21.48 -7.52
C SER A 147 -2.83 20.29 -7.16
N ALA A 148 -2.78 19.27 -8.01
CA ALA A 148 -3.42 18.00 -7.72
C ALA A 148 -2.57 16.85 -8.25
N SER A 149 -2.57 15.74 -7.52
CA SER A 149 -1.80 14.54 -7.84
C SER A 149 -2.63 13.27 -7.64
N VAL A 150 -2.31 12.25 -8.44
CA VAL A 150 -2.85 10.89 -8.34
C VAL A 150 -1.72 9.96 -7.91
N TYR A 151 -2.07 8.97 -7.08
CA TYR A 151 -1.08 8.12 -6.40
C TYR A 151 -1.26 6.63 -6.71
N PRO A 152 -1.00 6.17 -7.95
CA PRO A 152 -1.09 4.76 -8.30
C PRO A 152 0.04 3.92 -7.67
N ILE A 153 -0.14 2.60 -7.63
CA ILE A 153 0.89 1.64 -7.21
C ILE A 153 1.67 1.18 -8.45
N GLY A 154 2.98 1.39 -8.46
CA GLY A 154 3.85 1.02 -9.58
C GLY A 154 4.25 -0.46 -9.60
N THR A 155 5.18 -0.81 -10.50
CA THR A 155 5.68 -2.19 -10.64
C THR A 155 6.42 -2.72 -9.41
N THR A 156 6.94 -1.83 -8.56
CA THR A 156 7.63 -2.18 -7.31
C THR A 156 6.66 -2.50 -6.18
N GLY A 157 5.35 -2.26 -6.37
CA GLY A 157 4.36 -2.35 -5.30
C GLY A 157 4.33 -1.11 -4.41
N GLU A 158 5.09 -0.07 -4.72
CA GLU A 158 5.10 1.21 -4.00
C GLU A 158 4.20 2.24 -4.69
N THR A 159 3.55 3.07 -3.88
CA THR A 159 2.81 4.24 -4.35
C THR A 159 3.77 5.31 -4.86
N TYR A 160 3.46 5.91 -6.01
CA TYR A 160 4.23 7.04 -6.58
C TYR A 160 3.32 8.19 -6.98
N GLU A 161 3.88 9.40 -7.05
CA GLU A 161 3.12 10.60 -7.37
C GLU A 161 3.05 10.88 -8.88
N VAL A 162 1.86 11.21 -9.37
CA VAL A 162 1.63 11.71 -10.73
C VAL A 162 0.85 13.02 -10.66
N ALA A 163 1.50 14.14 -10.99
CA ALA A 163 0.85 15.45 -11.04
C ALA A 163 -0.17 15.53 -12.18
N VAL A 164 -1.37 16.04 -11.88
CA VAL A 164 -2.50 16.17 -12.80
C VAL A 164 -3.11 17.58 -12.85
N ALA A 165 -2.60 18.51 -12.03
CA ALA A 165 -2.92 19.93 -12.07
C ALA A 165 -1.80 20.79 -11.44
N ASP A 166 -1.68 22.03 -11.92
CA ASP A 166 -0.77 23.10 -11.50
C ASP A 166 -1.44 24.49 -11.56
#